data_AF-A0A7Y5VYJ8-F1
#
_entry.id   AF-A0A7Y5VYJ8-F1
#
_cell.length_a   1.000
_cell.length_b   1.000
_cell.length_c   1.000
_cell.angle_alpha   90.00
_cell.angle_beta   90.00
_cell.angle_gamma   90.00
#
_symmetry.space_group_name_H-M   'P 1'
#
loop_
_entity.id
_entity.type
_entity.pdbx_description
1 polymer ?
#
loop_
_entity_poly.entity_id
_entity_poly.type
_entity_poly.pdbx_seq_one_letter_code
_entity_poly.pdbx_strand_id
1 'polypeptide(L)'
;MAAPALSPSEAAADLSARRIVASALAAAVRDPWTGAREPSSPVDIALLSDAWELLAAPHAGAPPDSIGLGETPPIDGDPAPLARWLGLSADVRERANSLVFGLVVSSDCPPYESEFYPSREAASRAQHMADAAGFYKAFGLDPDARAPERADHASLIIGFVAFLLEKLSLIASASAPLATDAEHEAITRAALSAFIRDH
;
A
#
# COMPACT_ATOMS: atom_id res chain seq x y z
N MET A 1 -19.52 -18.71 -7.91
CA MET A 1 -19.43 -18.45 -9.36
C MET A 1 -18.06 -17.82 -9.57
N ALA A 2 -17.13 -18.45 -10.29
CA ALA A 2 -15.81 -17.86 -10.50
C ALA A 2 -15.95 -16.57 -11.32
N ALA A 3 -15.29 -15.49 -10.90
CA ALA A 3 -15.26 -14.26 -11.69
C ALA A 3 -14.67 -14.55 -13.08
N PRO A 4 -15.21 -13.97 -14.16
CA PRO A 4 -14.66 -14.15 -15.50
C PRO A 4 -13.20 -13.68 -15.54
N ALA A 5 -12.36 -14.38 -16.30
CA ALA A 5 -10.97 -13.98 -16.50
C ALA A 5 -10.93 -12.62 -17.23
N LEU A 6 -10.23 -11.64 -16.65
CA LEU A 6 -10.04 -10.32 -17.24
C LEU A 6 -9.20 -10.43 -18.53
N SER A 7 -9.49 -9.58 -19.53
CA SER A 7 -8.58 -9.40 -20.65
C SER A 7 -7.25 -8.81 -20.17
N PRO A 8 -6.14 -8.94 -20.93
CA PRO A 8 -4.84 -8.40 -20.54
C PRO A 8 -4.87 -6.89 -20.25
N SER A 9 -5.64 -6.13 -21.04
CA SER A 9 -5.82 -4.68 -20.82
C SER A 9 -6.60 -4.36 -19.55
N GLU A 10 -7.63 -5.15 -19.22
CA GLU A 10 -8.41 -4.99 -18.00
C GLU A 10 -7.59 -5.40 -16.77
N ALA A 11 -6.79 -6.45 -16.88
CA ALA A 11 -5.88 -6.88 -15.81
C ALA A 11 -4.80 -5.82 -15.53
N ALA A 12 -4.23 -5.19 -16.56
CA ALA A 12 -3.30 -4.08 -16.40
C ALA A 12 -3.97 -2.87 -15.74
N ALA A 13 -5.21 -2.54 -16.12
CA ALA A 13 -5.97 -1.46 -15.50
C ALA A 13 -6.29 -1.72 -14.02
N ASP A 14 -6.72 -2.93 -13.66
CA ASP A 14 -6.94 -3.35 -12.26
C ASP A 14 -5.65 -3.22 -11.43
N LEU A 15 -4.52 -3.73 -11.95
CA LEU A 15 -3.22 -3.62 -11.26
C LEU A 15 -2.79 -2.16 -11.07
N SER A 16 -2.96 -1.31 -12.09
CA SER A 16 -2.65 0.11 -12.01
C SER A 16 -3.55 0.82 -11.00
N ALA A 17 -4.85 0.52 -10.97
CA ALA A 17 -5.78 1.09 -10.00
C ALA A 17 -5.42 0.71 -8.55
N ARG A 18 -5.10 -0.57 -8.29
CA ARG A 18 -4.62 -1.02 -6.97
C ARG A 18 -3.36 -0.28 -6.56
N ARG A 19 -2.42 -0.11 -7.49
CA ARG A 19 -1.17 0.61 -7.27
C ARG A 19 -1.41 2.07 -6.92
N ILE A 20 -2.33 2.78 -7.59
CA ILE A 20 -2.71 4.17 -7.25
C ILE A 20 -3.20 4.26 -5.80
N VAL A 21 -4.16 3.40 -5.43
CA VAL A 21 -4.75 3.40 -4.09
C VAL A 21 -3.69 3.07 -3.03
N ALA A 22 -2.87 2.04 -3.25
CA ALA A 22 -1.78 1.68 -2.35
C ALA A 22 -0.75 2.81 -2.20
N SER A 23 -0.32 3.44 -3.30
CA SER A 23 0.60 4.58 -3.24
C SER A 23 0.01 5.77 -2.46
N ALA A 24 -1.27 6.07 -2.65
CA ALA A 24 -1.96 7.13 -1.93
C ALA A 24 -2.05 6.84 -0.42
N LEU A 25 -2.33 5.59 -0.04
CA LEU A 25 -2.34 5.17 1.37
C LEU A 25 -0.94 5.23 2.00
N ALA A 26 0.08 4.72 1.31
CA ALA A 26 1.47 4.78 1.76
C ALA A 26 1.94 6.23 1.97
N ALA A 27 1.53 7.13 1.07
CA ALA A 27 1.78 8.56 1.18
C ALA A 27 1.09 9.21 2.38
N ALA A 28 -0.15 8.80 2.68
CA ALA A 28 -0.95 9.42 3.73
C ALA A 28 -0.46 9.13 5.15
N VAL A 29 0.15 7.95 5.37
CA VAL A 29 0.64 7.51 6.69
C VAL A 29 2.14 7.73 6.88
N ARG A 30 2.84 8.27 5.88
CA ARG A 30 4.28 8.57 5.98
C ARG A 30 4.53 9.69 6.98
N ASP A 31 5.65 9.59 7.72
CA ASP A 31 6.17 10.70 8.51
C ASP A 31 6.62 11.87 7.60
N PRO A 32 5.96 13.04 7.67
CA PRO A 32 6.34 14.22 6.88
C PRO A 32 7.64 14.88 7.34
N TRP A 33 8.19 14.54 8.52
CA TRP A 33 9.46 15.09 9.03
C TRP A 33 10.68 14.65 8.22
N THR A 34 10.55 13.57 7.47
CA THR A 34 11.62 12.91 6.75
C THR A 34 12.22 13.71 5.59
N GLY A 35 11.73 14.92 5.28
CA GLY A 35 12.22 15.77 4.20
C GLY A 35 12.12 15.11 2.81
N ALA A 36 11.43 13.97 2.72
CA ALA A 36 11.23 13.23 1.49
C ALA A 36 10.32 14.04 0.55
N ARG A 37 10.63 13.98 -0.75
CA ARG A 37 9.75 14.55 -1.80
C ARG A 37 8.32 14.03 -1.62
N GLU A 38 7.35 14.88 -1.98
CA GLU A 38 5.92 14.53 -2.11
C GLU A 38 5.79 13.10 -2.70
N PRO A 39 5.33 12.13 -1.91
CA PRO A 39 5.46 10.70 -2.24
C PRO A 39 4.53 10.24 -3.36
N SER A 40 3.45 10.99 -3.61
CA SER A 40 2.48 10.70 -4.65
C SER A 40 2.68 11.64 -5.84
N SER A 41 2.78 11.08 -7.03
CA SER A 41 2.69 11.87 -8.26
C SER A 41 1.39 12.67 -8.22
N PRO A 42 1.38 13.97 -8.54
CA PRO A 42 0.14 14.74 -8.69
C PRO A 42 -0.87 14.07 -9.63
N VAL A 43 -0.37 13.26 -10.58
CA VAL A 43 -1.19 12.44 -11.48
C VAL A 43 -1.92 11.33 -10.73
N ASP A 44 -1.28 10.66 -9.77
CA ASP A 44 -1.89 9.58 -9.00
C ASP A 44 -3.01 10.10 -8.09
N ILE A 45 -2.83 11.28 -7.48
CA ILE A 45 -3.89 11.92 -6.68
C ILE A 45 -5.09 12.24 -7.58
N ALA A 46 -4.86 12.75 -8.79
CA ALA A 46 -5.92 13.08 -9.73
C ALA A 46 -6.70 11.84 -10.21
N LEU A 47 -6.03 10.69 -10.32
CA LEU A 47 -6.64 9.43 -10.74
C LEU A 47 -7.24 8.60 -9.59
N LEU A 48 -7.11 9.05 -8.34
CA LEU A 48 -7.50 8.24 -7.17
C LEU A 48 -8.99 7.88 -7.17
N SER A 49 -9.86 8.81 -7.55
CA SER A 49 -11.31 8.55 -7.65
C SER A 49 -11.64 7.52 -8.72
N ASP A 50 -11.08 7.65 -9.91
CA ASP A 50 -11.29 6.72 -11.02
C ASP A 50 -10.75 5.32 -10.68
N ALA A 51 -9.58 5.26 -10.04
CA ALA A 51 -8.98 4.02 -9.56
C ALA A 51 -9.87 3.33 -8.51
N TRP A 52 -10.40 4.09 -7.55
CA TRP A 52 -11.32 3.55 -6.55
C TRP A 52 -12.60 3.01 -7.17
N GLU A 53 -13.22 3.75 -8.09
CA GLU A 53 -14.45 3.33 -8.77
C GLU A 53 -14.25 2.01 -9.52
N LEU A 54 -13.13 1.89 -10.25
CA LEU A 54 -12.78 0.66 -10.96
C LEU A 54 -12.64 -0.55 -10.01
N LEU A 55 -12.06 -0.35 -8.83
CA LEU A 55 -11.87 -1.42 -7.83
C LEU A 55 -13.14 -1.73 -7.04
N ALA A 56 -14.00 -0.73 -6.82
CA ALA A 56 -15.23 -0.89 -6.05
C ALA A 56 -16.35 -1.56 -6.86
N ALA A 57 -16.41 -1.31 -8.17
CA ALA A 57 -17.48 -1.77 -9.05
C ALA A 57 -17.74 -3.30 -9.00
N PRO A 58 -16.71 -4.18 -9.00
CA PRO A 58 -16.92 -5.64 -8.87
C PRO A 58 -17.57 -6.06 -7.54
N HIS A 59 -17.51 -5.21 -6.51
CA HIS A 59 -18.00 -5.49 -5.16
C HIS A 59 -19.35 -4.83 -4.85
N ALA A 60 -19.98 -4.14 -5.80
CA ALA A 60 -21.25 -3.46 -5.59
C ALA A 60 -22.41 -4.37 -5.13
N GLY A 61 -22.32 -5.68 -5.41
CA GLY A 61 -23.30 -6.68 -4.98
C GLY A 61 -22.84 -7.56 -3.81
N ALA A 62 -21.71 -7.25 -3.16
CA ALA A 62 -21.19 -8.07 -2.06
C ALA A 62 -22.13 -7.98 -0.84
N PRO A 63 -22.47 -9.11 -0.19
CA PRO A 63 -23.34 -9.10 0.98
C PRO A 63 -22.64 -8.41 2.17
N PRO A 64 -23.37 -7.65 3.02
CA PRO A 64 -22.82 -6.99 4.20
C PRO A 64 -22.06 -7.93 5.14
N ASP A 65 -22.47 -9.20 5.21
CA ASP A 65 -21.88 -10.23 6.07
C ASP A 65 -20.47 -10.68 5.63
N SER A 66 -19.99 -10.24 4.47
CA SER A 66 -18.64 -10.54 3.96
C SER A 66 -17.59 -9.50 4.36
N ILE A 67 -17.98 -8.50 5.16
CA ILE A 67 -17.15 -7.33 5.50
C ILE A 67 -16.85 -7.36 7.00
N GLY A 68 -15.62 -7.01 7.38
CA GLY A 68 -15.16 -7.01 8.77
C GLY A 68 -15.94 -6.03 9.66
N LEU A 69 -15.90 -6.23 10.98
CA LEU A 69 -16.56 -5.31 11.92
C LEU A 69 -15.97 -3.90 11.78
N GLY A 70 -16.82 -2.93 11.42
CA GLY A 70 -16.43 -1.53 11.26
C GLY A 70 -15.85 -1.18 9.89
N GLU A 71 -15.71 -2.15 8.98
CA GLU A 71 -15.36 -1.88 7.59
C GLU A 71 -16.57 -1.34 6.81
N THR A 72 -16.30 -0.46 5.85
CA THR A 72 -17.31 0.06 4.92
C THR A 72 -17.20 -0.71 3.61
N PRO A 73 -18.33 -1.13 2.98
CA PRO A 73 -18.28 -1.74 1.65
C PRO A 73 -17.49 -0.86 0.67
N PRO A 74 -16.63 -1.43 -0.20
CA PRO A 74 -15.84 -0.62 -1.14
C PRO A 74 -16.68 0.33 -1.99
N ILE A 75 -17.90 -0.09 -2.36
CA ILE A 75 -18.85 0.73 -3.14
C ILE A 75 -19.39 1.95 -2.38
N ASP A 76 -19.41 1.88 -1.04
CA ASP A 76 -19.83 2.97 -0.16
C ASP A 76 -18.63 3.81 0.32
N GLY A 77 -17.41 3.38 -0.01
CA GLY A 77 -16.18 4.10 0.32
C GLY A 77 -16.01 5.36 -0.53
N ASP A 78 -15.48 6.42 0.10
CA ASP A 78 -15.16 7.69 -0.56
C ASP A 78 -13.65 7.93 -0.47
N PRO A 79 -12.91 7.99 -1.59
CA PRO A 79 -11.49 8.33 -1.58
C PRO A 79 -11.22 9.84 -1.49
N ALA A 80 -12.24 10.71 -1.60
CA ALA A 80 -12.05 12.16 -1.56
C ALA A 80 -11.43 12.68 -0.24
N PRO A 81 -11.70 12.14 0.96
CA PRO A 81 -10.98 12.51 2.17
C PRO A 81 -9.48 12.25 2.06
N LEU A 82 -9.08 11.13 1.44
CA LEU A 82 -7.67 10.79 1.21
C LEU A 82 -7.03 11.77 0.22
N ALA A 83 -7.69 12.06 -0.91
CA ALA A 83 -7.21 13.05 -1.87
C ALA A 83 -7.06 14.45 -1.23
N ARG A 84 -8.05 14.88 -0.44
CA ARG A 84 -8.01 16.14 0.30
C ARG A 84 -6.84 16.17 1.28
N TRP A 85 -6.65 15.10 2.05
CA TRP A 85 -5.53 14.97 2.98
C TRP A 85 -4.18 15.11 2.28
N LEU A 86 -3.98 14.41 1.16
CA LEU A 86 -2.75 14.49 0.37
C LEU A 86 -2.52 15.88 -0.26
N GLY A 87 -3.59 16.65 -0.49
CA GLY A 87 -3.52 18.03 -0.97
C GLY A 87 -3.27 19.09 0.10
N LEU A 88 -3.21 18.74 1.38
CA LEU A 88 -2.88 19.68 2.46
C LEU A 88 -1.39 20.01 2.45
N SER A 89 -1.03 21.17 3.02
CA SER A 89 0.37 21.54 3.19
C SER A 89 1.11 20.56 4.11
N ALA A 90 2.42 20.46 3.92
CA ALA A 90 3.30 19.64 4.76
C ALA A 90 3.12 19.94 6.25
N ASP A 91 3.10 21.22 6.65
CA ASP A 91 2.94 21.65 8.04
C ASP A 91 1.63 21.15 8.68
N VAL A 92 0.53 21.13 7.92
CA VAL A 92 -0.77 20.63 8.42
C VAL A 92 -0.71 19.11 8.60
N ARG A 93 -0.13 18.41 7.62
CA ARG A 93 0.06 16.96 7.70
C ARG A 93 0.99 16.56 8.83
N GLU A 94 2.06 17.31 9.07
CA GLU A 94 3.01 17.12 10.18
C GLU A 94 2.32 17.25 11.54
N ARG A 95 1.56 18.33 11.72
CA ARG A 95 0.84 18.54 12.97
C ARG A 95 -0.14 17.41 13.25
N ALA A 96 -0.90 16.99 12.25
CA ALA A 96 -1.86 15.90 12.42
C ALA A 96 -1.16 14.53 12.59
N ASN A 97 -0.06 14.25 11.88
CA ASN A 97 0.76 13.06 12.10
C ASN A 97 1.24 12.99 13.56
N SER A 98 1.79 14.10 14.09
CA SER A 98 2.24 14.17 15.49
C SER A 98 1.13 13.97 16.53
N LEU A 99 -0.12 14.31 16.20
CA LEU A 99 -1.26 14.10 17.10
C LEU A 99 -1.74 12.64 17.10
N VAL A 100 -1.62 11.94 15.97
CA VAL A 100 -2.13 10.57 15.78
C VAL A 100 -1.07 9.50 16.07
N PHE A 101 0.13 9.70 15.54
CA PHE A 101 1.24 8.75 15.60
C PHE A 101 2.32 9.16 16.60
N GLY A 102 2.29 10.41 17.07
CA GLY A 102 3.32 10.96 17.94
C GLY A 102 3.21 10.45 19.38
N LEU A 103 4.35 9.98 19.91
CA LEU A 103 4.50 9.42 21.27
C LEU A 103 4.07 10.35 22.41
N VAL A 104 3.93 11.65 22.16
CA VAL A 104 3.59 12.66 23.17
C VAL A 104 2.07 12.80 23.34
N VAL A 105 1.29 12.56 22.28
CA VAL A 105 -0.15 12.88 22.24
C VAL A 105 -1.01 11.63 22.22
N SER A 106 -0.66 10.63 21.40
CA SER A 106 -1.38 9.35 21.36
C SER A 106 -0.44 8.22 20.98
N SER A 107 -0.51 7.11 21.72
CA SER A 107 0.14 5.84 21.39
C SER A 107 -0.88 4.78 20.95
N ASP A 108 -2.13 5.18 20.69
CA ASP A 108 -3.23 4.24 20.47
C ASP A 108 -3.25 3.72 19.03
N CYS A 109 -2.68 4.49 18.10
CA CYS A 109 -2.63 4.16 16.68
C CYS A 109 -1.18 4.13 16.16
N PRO A 110 -0.26 3.35 16.74
CA PRO A 110 1.14 3.35 16.28
C PRO A 110 1.22 2.93 14.80
N PRO A 111 2.06 3.57 13.97
CA PRO A 111 2.14 3.25 12.53
C PRO A 111 3.01 2.02 12.24
N TYR A 112 3.25 1.17 13.25
CA TYR A 112 4.16 0.03 13.20
C TYR A 112 3.39 -1.26 13.37
N GLU A 113 3.49 -2.16 12.39
CA GLU A 113 2.86 -3.49 12.42
C GLU A 113 3.16 -4.21 13.73
N SER A 114 4.41 -4.14 14.21
CA SER A 114 4.82 -4.90 15.39
C SER A 114 4.23 -4.45 16.72
N GLU A 115 3.59 -3.28 16.78
CA GLU A 115 2.90 -2.83 18.00
C GLU A 115 1.51 -3.50 18.15
N PHE A 116 0.99 -4.12 17.08
CA PHE A 116 -0.28 -4.84 17.10
C PHE A 116 -0.12 -6.35 17.32
N TYR A 117 1.12 -6.86 17.34
CA TYR A 117 1.36 -8.27 17.65
C TYR A 117 1.08 -8.58 19.14
N PRO A 118 0.47 -9.74 19.45
CA PRO A 118 0.26 -10.16 20.84
C PRO A 118 1.56 -10.36 21.62
N SER A 119 2.63 -10.78 20.94
CA SER A 119 3.95 -10.96 21.56
C SER A 119 4.68 -9.64 21.68
N ARG A 120 5.08 -9.31 22.92
CA ARG A 120 5.90 -8.12 23.22
C ARG A 120 7.39 -8.45 23.36
N GLU A 121 7.79 -9.68 23.05
CA GLU A 121 9.18 -10.11 23.16
C GLU A 121 10.05 -9.43 22.09
N ALA A 122 11.15 -8.80 22.52
CA ALA A 122 12.03 -8.05 21.63
C ALA A 122 12.58 -8.90 20.47
N ALA A 123 12.91 -10.17 20.73
CA ALA A 123 13.40 -11.09 19.70
C ALA A 123 12.35 -11.37 18.63
N SER A 124 11.07 -11.56 19.02
CA SER A 124 9.97 -11.78 18.09
C SER A 124 9.73 -10.55 17.21
N ARG A 125 9.75 -9.34 17.80
CA ARG A 125 9.60 -8.09 17.04
C ARG A 125 10.75 -7.85 16.07
N ALA A 126 11.99 -8.14 16.49
CA ALA A 126 13.16 -8.04 15.64
C ALA A 126 13.08 -8.98 14.44
N GLN A 127 12.58 -10.20 14.64
CA GLN A 127 12.39 -11.16 13.55
C GLN A 127 11.36 -10.65 12.53
N HIS A 128 10.19 -10.19 12.96
CA HIS A 128 9.18 -9.64 12.03
C HIS A 128 9.71 -8.48 11.19
N MET A 129 10.45 -7.54 11.82
CA MET A 129 11.09 -6.45 11.07
C MET A 129 12.15 -6.96 10.08
N ALA A 130 12.90 -8.00 10.45
CA ALA A 130 13.89 -8.61 9.58
C ALA A 130 13.25 -9.32 8.38
N ASP A 131 12.09 -9.95 8.58
CA ASP A 131 11.34 -10.63 7.52
C ASP A 131 10.82 -9.62 6.50
N ALA A 132 10.19 -8.52 6.95
CA ALA A 132 9.77 -7.43 6.07
C ALA A 132 10.96 -6.80 5.32
N ALA A 133 12.07 -6.53 6.01
CA ALA A 133 13.28 -6.02 5.37
C ALA A 133 13.90 -7.02 4.37
N GLY A 134 13.73 -8.32 4.60
CA GLY A 134 14.15 -9.39 3.70
C GLY A 134 13.40 -9.34 2.36
N PHE A 135 12.08 -9.11 2.39
CA PHE A 135 11.30 -8.90 1.18
C PHE A 135 11.79 -7.68 0.38
N TYR A 136 12.02 -6.54 1.04
CA TYR A 136 12.50 -5.34 0.35
C TYR A 136 13.83 -5.61 -0.36
N LYS A 137 14.79 -6.23 0.35
CA LYS A 137 16.11 -6.58 -0.18
C LYS A 137 16.06 -7.59 -1.32
N ALA A 138 15.17 -8.59 -1.24
CA ALA A 138 15.00 -9.57 -2.31
C ALA A 138 14.57 -8.92 -3.64
N PHE A 139 13.92 -7.76 -3.58
CA PHE A 139 13.54 -6.96 -4.74
C PHE A 139 14.50 -5.81 -5.04
N GLY A 140 15.64 -5.74 -4.35
CA GLY A 140 16.67 -4.73 -4.55
C GLY A 140 16.30 -3.35 -4.01
N LEU A 141 15.44 -3.29 -3.00
CA LEU A 141 14.99 -2.05 -2.36
C LEU A 141 15.65 -1.88 -0.99
N ASP A 142 16.03 -0.64 -0.69
CA ASP A 142 16.48 -0.19 0.63
C ASP A 142 15.64 1.04 1.06
N PRO A 143 15.30 1.17 2.36
CA PRO A 143 14.72 2.40 2.89
C PRO A 143 15.63 3.61 2.62
N ASP A 144 15.04 4.79 2.43
CA ASP A 144 15.80 6.01 2.17
C ASP A 144 16.67 6.37 3.39
N ALA A 145 17.98 6.37 3.21
CA ALA A 145 18.94 6.65 4.28
C ALA A 145 18.82 8.07 4.87
N ARG A 146 18.21 9.02 4.14
CA ARG A 146 17.96 10.38 4.62
C ARG A 146 16.71 10.48 5.50
N ALA A 147 15.88 9.45 5.43
CA ALA A 147 14.57 9.34 6.01
C ALA A 147 14.42 7.94 6.66
N PRO A 148 15.31 7.58 7.61
CA PRO A 148 15.35 6.23 8.13
C PRO A 148 14.06 5.91 8.86
N GLU A 149 13.41 4.84 8.44
CA GLU A 149 12.16 4.35 9.01
C GLU A 149 12.30 2.86 9.32
N ARG A 150 11.58 2.37 10.34
CA ARG A 150 11.59 0.95 10.67
C ARG A 150 10.93 0.14 9.55
N ALA A 151 11.45 -1.05 9.28
CA ALA A 151 10.99 -1.90 8.18
C ALA A 151 9.51 -2.31 8.29
N ASP A 152 8.95 -2.30 9.50
CA ASP A 152 7.55 -2.62 9.80
C ASP A 152 6.62 -1.39 9.86
N HIS A 153 7.10 -0.22 9.42
CA HIS A 153 6.26 0.97 9.34
C HIS A 153 5.25 0.82 8.19
N ALA A 154 3.99 1.17 8.43
CA ALA A 154 2.88 1.01 7.48
C ALA A 154 3.16 1.64 6.11
N SER A 155 3.79 2.82 6.07
CA SER A 155 4.16 3.48 4.81
C SER A 155 5.13 2.66 3.95
N LEU A 156 6.05 1.89 4.57
CA LEU A 156 6.99 1.03 3.85
C LEU A 156 6.33 -0.25 3.38
N ILE A 157 5.51 -0.88 4.24
CA ILE A 157 4.74 -2.09 3.91
C ILE A 157 3.81 -1.82 2.71
N ILE A 158 2.98 -0.78 2.81
CA ILE A 158 2.04 -0.40 1.74
C ILE A 158 2.81 0.07 0.50
N GLY A 159 3.91 0.80 0.68
CA GLY A 159 4.77 1.25 -0.42
C GLY A 159 5.39 0.09 -1.21
N PHE A 160 5.79 -0.98 -0.51
CA PHE A 160 6.29 -2.19 -1.15
C PHE A 160 5.20 -2.92 -1.92
N VAL A 161 3.98 -2.99 -1.38
CA VAL A 161 2.81 -3.50 -2.12
C VAL A 161 2.58 -2.70 -3.41
N ALA A 162 2.60 -1.37 -3.33
CA ALA A 162 2.47 -0.51 -4.50
C ALA A 162 3.57 -0.77 -5.54
N PHE A 163 4.81 -0.98 -5.11
CA PHE A 163 5.93 -1.33 -5.98
C PHE A 163 5.72 -2.67 -6.70
N LEU A 164 5.26 -3.72 -6.00
CA LEU A 164 4.98 -5.02 -6.63
C LEU A 164 3.84 -4.91 -7.64
N LEU A 165 2.79 -4.16 -7.31
CA LEU A 165 1.66 -3.90 -8.21
C LEU A 165 2.10 -3.13 -9.47
N GLU A 166 3.00 -2.15 -9.32
CA GLU A 166 3.57 -1.43 -10.46
C GLU A 166 4.35 -2.36 -11.39
N LYS A 167 5.20 -3.24 -10.84
CA LYS A 167 5.91 -4.24 -11.64
C LYS A 167 4.95 -5.13 -12.43
N LEU A 168 3.89 -5.62 -11.78
CA LEU A 168 2.87 -6.44 -12.45
C LEU A 168 2.13 -5.66 -13.54
N SER A 169 1.77 -4.40 -13.27
CA SER A 169 1.10 -3.52 -14.23
C SER A 169 1.97 -3.28 -15.48
N LEU A 170 3.27 -3.04 -15.29
CA LEU A 170 4.22 -2.86 -16.39
C LEU A 170 4.38 -4.12 -17.25
N ILE A 171 4.43 -5.31 -16.62
CA ILE A 171 4.46 -6.58 -17.35
C ILE A 171 3.16 -6.80 -18.13
N ALA A 172 2.00 -6.56 -17.50
CA ALA A 172 0.69 -6.77 -18.12
C ALA A 172 0.41 -5.79 -19.28
N SER A 173 0.97 -4.58 -19.24
CA SER A 173 0.82 -3.55 -20.28
C SER A 173 1.90 -3.57 -21.36
N ALA A 174 2.90 -4.46 -21.26
CA ALA A 174 4.00 -4.53 -22.21
C ALA A 174 3.52 -4.93 -23.60
N SER A 175 3.74 -4.07 -24.60
CA SER A 175 3.39 -4.37 -26.00
C SER A 175 4.31 -5.42 -26.64
N ALA A 176 5.49 -5.66 -26.06
CA ALA A 176 6.46 -6.66 -26.50
C ALA A 176 7.07 -7.37 -25.28
N PRO A 177 6.48 -8.50 -24.84
CA PRO A 177 6.96 -9.23 -23.67
C PRO A 177 8.38 -9.78 -23.85
N LEU A 178 9.18 -9.69 -22.80
CA LEU A 178 10.49 -10.32 -22.71
C LEU A 178 10.34 -11.80 -22.33
N ALA A 179 11.33 -12.62 -22.70
CA ALA A 179 11.35 -14.04 -22.36
C ALA A 179 11.29 -14.30 -20.84
N THR A 180 11.75 -13.35 -20.03
CA THR A 180 11.76 -13.42 -18.56
C THR A 180 10.48 -12.92 -17.90
N ASP A 181 9.55 -12.30 -18.65
CA ASP A 181 8.39 -11.62 -18.05
C ASP A 181 7.44 -12.60 -17.35
N ALA A 182 7.25 -13.80 -17.89
CA ALA A 182 6.42 -14.82 -17.26
C ALA A 182 6.99 -15.28 -15.90
N GLU A 183 8.31 -15.42 -15.80
CA GLU A 183 8.98 -15.77 -14.55
C GLU A 183 8.91 -14.62 -13.55
N HIS A 184 9.20 -13.39 -13.99
CA HIS A 184 9.10 -12.20 -13.15
C HIS A 184 7.69 -11.97 -12.64
N GLU A 185 6.66 -12.18 -13.46
CA GLU A 185 5.26 -12.09 -13.06
C GLU A 185 4.95 -13.12 -11.98
N ALA A 186 5.32 -14.39 -12.19
CA ALA A 186 5.07 -15.46 -11.24
C ALA A 186 5.74 -15.20 -9.87
N ILE A 187 7.02 -14.79 -9.88
CA ILE A 187 7.76 -14.43 -8.65
C ILE A 187 7.10 -13.24 -7.95
N THR A 188 6.73 -12.20 -8.71
CA THR A 188 6.14 -10.98 -8.14
C THR A 188 4.76 -11.26 -7.54
N ARG A 189 3.91 -12.07 -8.19
CA ARG A 189 2.62 -12.50 -7.63
C ARG A 189 2.78 -13.35 -6.39
N ALA A 190 3.72 -14.29 -6.39
CA ALA A 190 4.01 -15.12 -5.23
C ALA A 190 4.49 -14.27 -4.04
N ALA A 191 5.40 -13.32 -4.29
CA ALA A 191 5.88 -12.39 -3.27
C ALA A 191 4.76 -11.49 -2.73
N LEU A 192 3.93 -10.91 -3.61
CA LEU A 192 2.79 -10.09 -3.20
C LEU A 192 1.81 -10.87 -2.31
N SER A 193 1.47 -12.09 -2.71
CA SER A 193 0.56 -12.95 -1.94
C SER A 193 1.16 -13.39 -0.60
N ALA A 194 2.46 -13.68 -0.55
CA ALA A 194 3.13 -14.02 0.70
C ALA A 194 3.22 -12.80 1.62
N PHE A 195 3.61 -11.65 1.08
CA PHE A 195 3.78 -10.42 1.83
C PHE A 195 2.46 -9.96 2.47
N ILE A 196 1.35 -9.85 1.72
CA ILE A 196 0.03 -9.45 2.27
C ILE A 196 -0.50 -10.42 3.33
N ARG A 197 -0.16 -11.70 3.22
CA ARG A 197 -0.58 -12.69 4.22
C ARG A 197 0.18 -12.53 5.52
N ASP A 198 1.46 -12.17 5.42
CA ASP A 198 2.40 -12.17 6.53
C ASP A 198 2.59 -10.77 7.14
N HIS A 199 2.17 -9.69 6.45
CA HIS A 199 2.33 -8.26 6.79
C HIS A 199 1.14 -7.40 6.34
#